data_AF-A0A1H0WAD3-F1
#
_entry.id   AF-A0A1H0WAD3-F1
#
_cell.length_a   1.000
_cell.length_b   1.000
_cell.length_c   1.000
_cell.angle_alpha   90.00
_cell.angle_beta   90.00
_cell.angle_gamma   90.00
#
_symmetry.space_group_name_H-M   'P 1'
#
loop_
_entity.id
_entity.type
_entity.pdbx_description
1 polymer ?
#
loop_
_entity_poly.entity_id
_entity_poly.type
_entity_poly.pdbx_seq_one_letter_code
_entity_poly.pdbx_strand_id
1 'polypeptide(L)'
;MLRKAVLYLAIGWVVLVVAGFGVLYGAATLNATTLRSDRGVTEENADEYRWSGKTIALTDNLRKNGWASCDVVPDSGERRDIRSPRDDSTVSYRQYQPWFSGTATVTCDERVTIRSGATLTMYKLATSRLVRFGSAAIAAIPLALALIWYYGLVRIRN
;
A
#
# COMPACT_ATOMS: atom_id res chain seq x y z
N MET A 1 -19.58 38.20 5.66
CA MET A 1 -18.17 37.76 5.77
C MET A 1 -18.04 36.34 6.31
N LEU A 2 -18.78 35.97 7.37
CA LEU A 2 -18.78 34.62 7.97
C LEU A 2 -19.01 33.47 6.97
N ARG A 3 -19.94 33.63 6.01
CA ARG A 3 -20.22 32.63 4.95
C ARG A 3 -19.03 32.26 4.08
N LYS A 4 -18.21 33.25 3.70
CA LYS A 4 -17.02 33.02 2.88
C LYS A 4 -15.91 32.39 3.72
N ALA A 5 -15.76 32.81 4.98
CA ALA A 5 -14.76 32.26 5.90
C ALA A 5 -14.99 30.76 6.17
N VAL A 6 -16.23 30.35 6.44
CA VAL A 6 -16.57 28.93 6.67
C VAL A 6 -16.31 28.07 5.43
N LEU A 7 -16.63 28.59 4.23
CA LEU A 7 -16.36 27.89 2.97
C LEU A 7 -14.84 27.72 2.73
N TYR A 8 -14.04 28.77 2.93
CA TYR A 8 -12.59 28.68 2.77
C TYR A 8 -11.94 27.75 3.79
N LEU A 9 -12.45 27.71 5.02
CA LEU A 9 -11.97 26.81 6.05
C LEU A 9 -12.31 25.34 5.71
N ALA A 10 -13.49 25.07 5.16
CA ALA A 10 -13.86 23.74 4.67
C ALA A 10 -13.01 23.30 3.46
N ILE A 11 -12.70 24.20 2.53
CA ILE A 11 -11.80 23.90 1.40
C ILE A 11 -10.38 23.63 1.92
N GLY A 12 -9.87 24.45 2.83
CA GLY A 12 -8.56 24.25 3.46
C GLY A 12 -8.48 22.90 4.18
N TRP A 13 -9.54 22.49 4.87
CA TRP A 13 -9.65 21.17 5.49
C TRP A 13 -9.53 20.03 4.48
N VAL A 14 -10.25 20.10 3.35
CA VAL A 14 -10.17 19.08 2.29
C VAL A 14 -8.75 18.97 1.75
N VAL A 15 -8.09 20.10 1.48
CA VAL A 15 -6.70 20.11 1.02
C VAL A 15 -5.78 19.46 2.04
N LEU A 16 -5.96 19.74 3.33
CA LEU A 16 -5.15 19.18 4.41
C LEU A 16 -5.33 17.67 4.56
N VAL A 17 -6.57 17.17 4.45
CA VAL A 17 -6.87 15.73 4.47
C VAL A 17 -6.24 15.03 3.26
N VAL A 18 -6.36 15.62 2.06
CA VAL A 18 -5.75 15.06 0.84
C VAL A 18 -4.23 15.03 0.95
N ALA A 19 -3.62 16.12 1.43
CA ALA A 19 -2.17 16.19 1.63
C ALA A 19 -1.69 15.16 2.67
N GLY A 20 -2.37 15.03 3.81
CA GLY A 20 -2.05 14.05 4.84
C GLY A 20 -2.16 12.61 4.34
N PHE A 21 -3.21 12.30 3.55
CA PHE A 21 -3.35 10.99 2.93
C PHE A 21 -2.23 10.72 1.91
N GLY A 22 -1.85 11.73 1.11
CA GLY A 22 -0.74 11.63 0.17
C GLY A 22 0.59 11.30 0.86
N VAL A 23 0.89 11.96 1.98
CA VAL A 23 2.10 11.70 2.78
C VAL A 23 2.09 10.27 3.34
N LEU A 24 0.97 9.83 3.92
CA LEU A 24 0.83 8.46 4.44
C LEU A 24 1.00 7.41 3.34
N TYR A 25 0.40 7.64 2.17
CA TYR A 25 0.53 6.75 1.02
C TYR A 25 1.98 6.71 0.49
N GLY A 26 2.64 7.87 0.39
CA GLY A 26 4.06 7.96 0.02
C GLY A 26 4.96 7.20 1.01
N ALA A 27 4.77 7.42 2.32
CA ALA A 27 5.54 6.71 3.34
C ALA A 27 5.34 5.18 3.31
N ALA A 28 4.11 4.73 3.04
CA ALA A 28 3.80 3.31 2.94
C ALA A 28 4.37 2.64 1.67
N THR A 29 4.52 3.40 0.58
CA THR A 29 5.04 2.87 -0.69
C THR A 29 6.56 2.90 -0.76
N LEU A 30 7.20 3.94 -0.20
CA LEU A 30 8.64 4.16 -0.27
C LEU A 30 9.47 3.37 0.77
N ASN A 31 8.89 2.99 1.92
CA ASN A 31 9.59 2.18 2.93
C ASN A 31 9.62 0.66 2.62
N ALA A 32 9.50 0.27 1.35
CA ALA A 32 9.49 -1.12 0.96
C ALA A 32 10.86 -1.57 0.43
N THR A 33 11.23 -2.83 0.66
CA THR A 33 12.44 -3.40 0.06
C THR A 33 12.08 -3.93 -1.33
N THR A 34 12.62 -3.31 -2.36
CA THR A 34 12.49 -3.79 -3.74
C THR A 34 13.65 -4.71 -4.06
N LEU A 35 13.37 -5.97 -4.41
CA LEU A 35 14.36 -6.88 -4.96
C LEU A 35 14.46 -6.65 -6.46
N ARG A 36 15.67 -6.39 -6.98
CA ARG A 36 15.90 -6.11 -8.38
C ARG A 36 16.79 -7.20 -9.00
N SER A 37 16.17 -8.14 -9.71
CA SER A 37 16.89 -9.01 -10.63
C SER A 37 16.79 -8.42 -12.03
N ASP A 38 17.89 -7.86 -12.57
CA ASP A 38 17.89 -7.26 -13.92
C ASP A 38 18.20 -8.29 -15.03
N ARG A 39 18.57 -9.55 -14.70
CA ARG A 39 18.76 -10.65 -15.65
C ARG A 39 18.50 -11.99 -14.94
N GLY A 40 17.97 -12.97 -15.67
CA GLY A 40 17.66 -14.31 -15.18
C GLY A 40 18.72 -14.83 -14.20
N VAL A 41 18.23 -15.32 -13.05
CA VAL A 41 19.01 -15.64 -11.85
C VAL A 41 20.16 -16.62 -12.19
N THR A 42 21.35 -16.08 -12.34
CA THR A 42 22.60 -16.79 -12.02
C THR A 42 22.92 -16.49 -10.56
N GLU A 43 23.29 -17.51 -9.77
CA GLU A 43 23.57 -17.47 -8.32
C GLU A 43 24.42 -16.28 -7.84
N GLU A 44 25.18 -15.65 -8.73
CA GLU A 44 26.15 -14.60 -8.42
C GLU A 44 25.56 -13.17 -8.37
N ASN A 45 24.33 -12.92 -8.85
CA ASN A 45 23.81 -11.55 -9.04
C ASN A 45 22.37 -11.29 -8.58
N ALA A 46 21.72 -12.24 -7.89
CA ALA A 46 20.37 -12.00 -7.40
C ALA A 46 20.42 -11.28 -6.06
N ASP A 47 19.80 -10.09 -5.97
CA ASP A 47 19.59 -9.42 -4.69
C ASP A 47 18.85 -10.39 -3.74
N GLU A 48 19.52 -10.79 -2.66
CA GLU A 48 18.97 -11.69 -1.66
C GLU A 48 18.19 -10.92 -0.60
N TYR A 49 16.94 -11.32 -0.35
CA TYR A 49 16.19 -10.83 0.80
C TYR A 49 16.21 -11.84 1.93
N ARG A 50 16.75 -11.45 3.10
CA ARG A 50 16.65 -12.26 4.32
C ARG A 50 15.29 -12.10 4.98
N TRP A 51 14.52 -13.18 4.96
CA TRP A 51 13.23 -13.31 5.62
C TRP A 51 13.40 -13.79 7.07
N SER A 52 13.15 -12.90 8.02
CA SER A 52 13.31 -13.14 9.46
C SER A 52 12.18 -13.94 10.14
N GLY A 53 11.43 -14.77 9.42
CA GLY A 53 10.31 -15.53 9.98
C GLY A 53 9.10 -14.68 10.44
N LYS A 54 8.91 -13.47 9.90
CA LYS A 54 7.70 -12.65 10.13
C LYS A 54 6.83 -12.64 8.88
N THR A 55 5.52 -12.44 8.99
CA THR A 55 4.66 -12.35 7.78
C THR A 55 5.19 -11.32 6.78
N ILE A 56 5.34 -11.75 5.52
CA ILE A 56 5.71 -10.88 4.40
C ILE A 56 4.54 -10.74 3.42
N ALA A 57 4.55 -9.69 2.62
CA ALA A 57 3.73 -9.58 1.43
C ALA A 57 4.58 -9.30 0.20
N LEU A 58 4.28 -10.02 -0.87
CA LEU A 58 4.77 -9.75 -2.21
C LEU A 58 3.77 -8.85 -2.92
N THR A 59 4.32 -7.85 -3.58
CA THR A 59 3.60 -6.75 -4.24
C THR A 59 4.35 -6.33 -5.47
N ASP A 60 3.64 -5.70 -6.42
CA ASP A 60 4.20 -4.99 -7.57
C ASP A 60 5.25 -5.83 -8.32
N ASN A 61 4.83 -6.55 -9.37
CA ASN A 61 5.74 -7.34 -10.20
C ASN A 61 5.91 -6.66 -11.57
N LEU A 62 7.13 -6.67 -12.12
CA LEU A 62 7.37 -6.10 -13.46
C LEU A 62 7.04 -7.06 -14.62
N ARG A 63 6.58 -8.28 -14.33
CA ARG A 63 6.31 -9.29 -15.34
C ARG A 63 4.95 -9.02 -15.99
N LYS A 64 4.99 -8.48 -17.21
CA LYS A 64 3.78 -8.26 -18.03
C LYS A 64 2.97 -9.57 -18.14
N ASN A 65 1.70 -9.53 -17.76
CA ASN A 65 0.76 -10.65 -17.83
C ASN A 65 1.21 -11.92 -17.09
N GLY A 66 2.03 -11.81 -16.05
CA GLY A 66 2.56 -12.95 -15.31
C GLY A 66 2.61 -12.75 -13.80
N TRP A 67 3.16 -13.74 -13.13
CA TRP A 67 3.61 -13.64 -11.74
C TRP A 67 5.14 -13.74 -11.71
N ALA A 68 5.76 -13.04 -10.77
CA ALA A 68 7.13 -13.32 -10.37
C ALA A 68 7.14 -14.55 -9.47
N SER A 69 8.11 -15.45 -9.68
CA SER A 69 8.37 -16.59 -8.82
C SER A 69 9.57 -16.28 -7.95
N CYS A 70 9.42 -16.49 -6.64
CA CYS A 70 10.50 -16.34 -5.69
C CYS A 70 10.75 -17.65 -4.99
N ASP A 71 11.99 -18.10 -5.05
CA ASP A 71 12.46 -19.25 -4.33
C ASP A 71 12.80 -18.86 -2.89
N VAL A 72 12.35 -19.68 -1.94
CA VAL A 72 12.60 -19.46 -0.51
C VAL A 72 13.36 -20.65 0.04
N VAL A 73 14.59 -20.39 0.46
CA VAL A 73 15.51 -21.37 1.06
C VAL A 73 15.65 -21.06 2.56
N PRO A 74 14.91 -21.75 3.43
CA PRO A 74 15.05 -21.57 4.88
C PRO A 74 16.26 -22.32 5.44
N ASP A 75 16.86 -21.79 6.51
CA ASP A 75 17.91 -22.48 7.27
C ASP A 75 17.38 -23.76 7.94
N SER A 76 16.07 -23.76 8.27
CA SER A 76 15.37 -24.89 8.88
C SER A 76 13.93 -24.98 8.38
N GLY A 77 13.71 -25.87 7.41
CA GLY A 77 12.40 -26.13 6.81
C GLY A 77 12.52 -26.63 5.37
N GLU A 78 11.37 -26.82 4.73
CA GLU A 78 11.33 -27.15 3.30
C GLU A 78 11.52 -25.90 2.45
N ARG A 79 12.37 -26.01 1.43
CA ARG A 79 12.45 -25.03 0.33
C ARG A 79 11.11 -24.98 -0.41
N ARG A 80 10.58 -23.78 -0.66
CA ARG A 80 9.33 -23.60 -1.43
C ARG A 80 9.36 -22.35 -2.29
N ASP A 81 8.66 -22.43 -3.42
CA ASP A 81 8.38 -21.27 -4.25
C ASP A 81 7.15 -20.51 -3.77
N ILE A 82 7.28 -19.19 -3.68
CA ILE A 82 6.19 -18.24 -3.49
C ILE A 82 6.04 -17.36 -4.74
N ARG A 83 4.89 -16.73 -4.91
CA ARG A 83 4.57 -15.98 -6.13
C ARG A 83 3.98 -14.62 -5.81
N SER A 84 4.32 -13.62 -6.61
CA SER A 84 3.63 -12.34 -6.57
C SER A 84 2.16 -12.49 -7.02
N PRO A 85 1.28 -11.53 -6.69
CA PRO A 85 0.06 -11.35 -7.46
C PRO A 85 0.38 -11.19 -8.95
N ARG A 86 -0.58 -11.54 -9.80
CA ARG A 86 -0.49 -11.27 -11.23
C ARG A 86 -0.68 -9.77 -11.45
N ASP A 87 0.02 -9.20 -12.43
CA ASP A 87 -0.04 -7.76 -12.73
C ASP A 87 -1.47 -7.28 -13.05
N ASP A 88 -2.27 -8.13 -13.71
CA ASP A 88 -3.68 -7.88 -14.06
C ASP A 88 -4.69 -8.17 -12.93
N SER A 89 -4.22 -8.60 -11.75
CA SER A 89 -5.12 -9.07 -10.71
C SER A 89 -5.72 -7.91 -9.90
N THR A 90 -6.98 -8.06 -9.47
CA THR A 90 -7.62 -7.14 -8.52
C THR A 90 -6.98 -7.17 -7.12
N VAL A 91 -6.06 -8.11 -6.89
CA VAL A 91 -5.34 -8.32 -5.63
C VAL A 91 -4.00 -7.60 -5.71
N SER A 92 -3.89 -6.47 -5.00
CA SER A 92 -2.66 -5.65 -5.02
C SER A 92 -1.46 -6.29 -4.29
N TYR A 93 -1.69 -7.30 -3.44
CA TYR A 93 -0.64 -7.97 -2.67
C TYR A 93 -0.99 -9.41 -2.31
N ARG A 94 0.02 -10.26 -2.14
CA ARG A 94 -0.14 -11.62 -1.61
C ARG A 94 0.68 -11.81 -0.35
N GLN A 95 0.04 -12.24 0.73
CA GLN A 95 0.68 -12.47 2.03
C GLN A 95 1.12 -13.91 2.19
N TYR A 96 2.26 -14.08 2.86
CA TYR A 96 2.83 -15.38 3.19
C TYR A 96 3.22 -15.40 4.66
N GLN A 97 2.70 -16.39 5.38
CA GLN A 97 3.17 -16.74 6.72
C GLN A 97 4.38 -17.66 6.58
N PRO A 98 5.37 -17.56 7.48
CA PRO A 98 6.51 -18.46 7.49
C PRO A 98 6.02 -19.88 7.78
N TRP A 99 6.45 -20.85 6.96
CA TRP A 99 6.26 -22.28 7.21
C TRP A 99 7.53 -22.94 7.78
N PHE A 100 8.56 -22.13 8.00
CA PHE A 100 9.89 -22.53 8.46
C PHE A 100 10.20 -21.84 9.80
N SER A 101 11.26 -22.31 10.45
CA SER A 101 11.78 -21.72 11.69
C SER A 101 13.11 -21.01 11.42
N GLY A 102 13.33 -19.85 12.04
CA GLY A 102 14.58 -19.09 11.87
C GLY A 102 14.53 -18.12 10.68
N THR A 103 15.63 -18.03 9.93
CA THR A 103 15.75 -17.16 8.75
C THR A 103 15.65 -17.95 7.46
N ALA A 104 15.22 -17.28 6.39
CA ALA A 104 15.24 -17.82 5.05
C ALA A 104 15.78 -16.80 4.06
N THR A 105 16.48 -17.26 3.04
CA THR A 105 16.88 -16.45 1.89
C THR A 105 15.78 -16.53 0.84
N VAL A 106 15.34 -15.36 0.37
CA VAL A 106 14.34 -15.23 -0.69
C VAL A 106 15.01 -14.63 -1.91
N THR A 107 14.87 -15.32 -3.04
CA THR A 107 15.48 -14.95 -4.32
C THR A 107 14.41 -14.99 -5.40
N CYS A 108 14.27 -13.92 -6.18
CA CYS A 108 13.19 -13.79 -7.16
C CYS A 108 13.71 -13.74 -8.59
N ASP A 109 12.97 -14.35 -9.52
CA ASP A 109 13.28 -14.33 -10.95
C ASP A 109 13.16 -12.93 -11.57
N GLU A 110 12.26 -12.12 -11.01
CA GLU A 110 11.86 -10.81 -11.51
C GLU A 110 11.84 -9.77 -10.38
N ARG A 111 11.75 -8.49 -10.77
CA ARG A 111 11.60 -7.40 -9.78
C ARG A 111 10.27 -7.53 -9.04
N VAL A 112 10.37 -7.68 -7.73
CA VAL A 112 9.23 -7.68 -6.81
C VAL A 112 9.50 -6.79 -5.60
N THR A 113 8.42 -6.25 -5.06
CA THR A 113 8.48 -5.51 -3.81
C THR A 113 8.07 -6.43 -2.66
N ILE A 114 8.94 -6.61 -1.67
CA ILE A 114 8.66 -7.37 -0.45
C ILE A 114 8.44 -6.39 0.71
N ARG A 115 7.32 -6.56 1.41
CA ARG A 115 6.93 -5.73 2.57
C ARG A 115 6.79 -6.62 3.80
N SER A 116 7.35 -6.19 4.94
CA SER A 116 7.37 -6.98 6.19
C SER A 116 7.15 -6.11 7.43
N GLY A 117 6.50 -6.63 8.46
CA GLY A 117 6.34 -5.92 9.73
C GLY A 117 5.54 -4.61 9.60
N ALA A 118 6.09 -3.50 10.09
CA ALA A 118 5.40 -2.20 10.12
C ALA A 118 5.04 -1.68 8.71
N THR A 119 5.90 -1.94 7.72
CA THR A 119 5.68 -1.48 6.34
C THR A 119 4.52 -2.23 5.69
N LEU A 120 4.37 -3.52 6.00
CA LEU A 120 3.20 -4.31 5.62
C LEU A 120 1.92 -3.77 6.28
N THR A 121 1.95 -3.47 7.59
CA THR A 121 0.79 -2.92 8.30
C THR A 121 0.35 -1.58 7.71
N MET A 122 1.30 -0.67 7.47
CA MET A 122 1.01 0.64 6.85
C MET A 122 0.45 0.47 5.43
N TYR A 123 1.02 -0.44 4.63
CA TYR A 123 0.52 -0.72 3.29
C TYR A 123 -0.90 -1.29 3.29
N LYS A 124 -1.23 -2.22 4.22
CA LYS A 124 -2.60 -2.71 4.41
C LYS A 124 -3.56 -1.57 4.76
N LEU A 125 -3.13 -0.68 5.66
CA LEU A 125 -3.94 0.46 6.09
C LEU A 125 -4.21 1.40 4.91
N ALA A 126 -3.16 1.79 4.18
CA ALA A 126 -3.24 2.71 3.05
C ALA A 126 -4.03 2.15 1.85
N THR A 127 -4.00 0.83 1.65
CA THR A 127 -4.75 0.17 0.56
C THR A 127 -6.14 -0.30 0.97
N SER A 128 -6.49 -0.20 2.26
CA SER A 128 -7.79 -0.62 2.76
C SER A 128 -8.92 0.26 2.24
N ARG A 129 -10.01 -0.39 1.79
CA ARG A 129 -11.25 0.30 1.41
C ARG A 129 -11.82 1.13 2.56
N LEU A 130 -11.69 0.66 3.80
CA LEU A 130 -12.16 1.39 4.99
C LEU A 130 -11.47 2.74 5.14
N VAL A 131 -10.16 2.80 4.93
CA VAL A 131 -9.41 4.07 5.04
C VAL A 131 -9.71 4.98 3.85
N ARG A 132 -9.87 4.42 2.64
CA ARG A 132 -10.29 5.20 1.46
C ARG A 132 -11.69 5.81 1.64
N PHE A 133 -12.67 5.03 2.07
CA PHE A 133 -14.03 5.53 2.31
C PHE A 133 -14.11 6.44 3.54
N GLY A 134 -13.38 6.11 4.62
CA GLY A 134 -13.32 6.93 5.82
C GLY A 134 -12.69 8.30 5.55
N SER A 135 -11.56 8.34 4.85
CA SER A 135 -10.94 9.63 4.45
C SER A 135 -11.82 10.44 3.51
N ALA A 136 -12.49 9.80 2.55
CA ALA A 136 -13.46 10.46 1.69
C ALA A 136 -14.62 11.08 2.48
N ALA A 137 -15.17 10.37 3.47
CA ALA A 137 -16.23 10.89 4.32
C ALA A 137 -15.73 12.06 5.20
N ILE A 138 -14.54 11.94 5.80
CA ILE A 138 -13.92 12.99 6.62
C ILE A 138 -13.66 14.26 5.80
N ALA A 139 -13.31 14.12 4.52
CA ALA A 139 -13.16 15.25 3.62
C ALA A 139 -14.52 15.83 3.18
N ALA A 140 -15.48 14.97 2.82
CA ALA A 140 -16.73 15.39 2.22
C ALA A 140 -17.74 15.99 3.22
N ILE A 141 -17.81 15.49 4.45
CA ILE A 141 -18.81 15.91 5.44
C ILE A 141 -18.70 17.42 5.77
N PRO A 142 -17.51 17.96 6.13
CA PRO A 142 -17.38 19.40 6.43
C PRO A 142 -17.67 20.28 5.21
N LEU A 143 -17.27 19.84 4.02
CA LEU A 143 -17.56 20.54 2.77
C LEU A 143 -19.07 20.56 2.49
N ALA A 144 -19.75 19.41 2.61
CA ALA A 144 -21.18 19.30 2.41
C ALA A 144 -21.96 20.17 3.41
N LEU A 145 -21.57 20.16 4.69
CA LEU A 145 -22.16 21.02 5.71
C LEU A 145 -21.94 22.52 5.41
N ALA A 146 -20.74 22.89 4.95
CA ALA A 146 -20.45 24.26 4.56
C ALA A 146 -21.29 24.70 3.34
N LEU A 147 -21.46 23.83 2.35
CA LEU A 147 -22.31 24.08 1.18
C LEU A 147 -23.79 24.19 1.58
N ILE A 148 -24.31 23.28 2.40
CA ILE A 148 -25.68 23.33 2.91
C ILE A 148 -25.91 24.61 3.70
N TRP A 149 -24.96 25.06 4.51
CA TRP A 149 -25.10 26.30 5.25
C TRP A 149 -25.01 27.55 4.34
N TYR A 150 -24.14 27.51 3.32
CA TYR A 150 -23.98 28.59 2.36
C TYR A 150 -25.22 28.78 1.47
N TYR A 151 -25.78 27.68 0.94
CA TYR A 151 -26.91 27.67 -0.01
C TYR A 151 -28.28 27.46 0.65
N GLY A 152 -28.37 26.63 1.69
CA GLY A 152 -29.63 26.24 2.35
C GLY A 152 -30.28 27.36 3.17
N LEU A 153 -29.50 28.29 3.70
CA LEU A 153 -30.02 29.51 4.35
C LEU A 153 -30.73 30.48 3.38
N VAL A 154 -30.65 30.26 2.07
CA VAL A 154 -31.38 31.06 1.07
C VAL A 154 -32.83 30.58 0.92
N ARG A 155 -33.14 29.31 1.25
CA ARG A 155 -34.47 28.72 1.00
C ARG A 155 -35.51 28.95 2.10
N ILE A 156 -35.09 29.26 3.34
CA ILE A 156 -36.01 29.45 4.47
C ILE A 156 -36.51 30.91 4.57
N ARG A 157 -36.04 31.81 3.69
CA ARG A 157 -36.35 33.25 3.73
C ARG A 157 -37.05 33.78 2.47
N ASN A 158 -37.86 32.94 1.82
CA ASN A 158 -38.85 33.34 0.83
C ASN A 158 -40.23 32.88 1.28
#